data_AF-A0A942HSZ8-F1
#
_entry.id   AF-A0A942HSZ8-F1
#
_cell.length_a   1.000
_cell.length_b   1.000
_cell.length_c   1.000
_cell.angle_alpha   90.00
_cell.angle_beta   90.00
_cell.angle_gamma   90.00
#
_symmetry.space_group_name_H-M   'P 1'
#
loop_
_entity.id
_entity.type
_entity.pdbx_description
1 polymer ?
#
loop_
_entity_poly.entity_id
_entity_poly.type
_entity_poly.pdbx_seq_one_letter_code
_entity_poly.pdbx_strand_id
1 'polypeptide(L)'
;MKFVGLGFAFVTGVALSGSAALAQPATSAGVPTPISAPTYMQGDQSSQTHSSQSLGTNISPEIRDDHPKVKELFSQAVHLLKVNRAYQARDLLEQAVALAPKSAGIHCNLGLAYQNSGNMPKALDEFKTALELNPHMPEATLNLAGCYQSIGANADAIKWYTTYLSEKNIEESQRKQINDIIVALQSANQKPFSDPKSEDYLANITAEGTYRWAKEKMPIRVFIQNAEIVNGKSVGGFKQSFRTALLGAFDDWCHASGDRIKYQIVPDKEHADIYCTFTSDPLEVTENGTLSERGSAKIIVKGNQIERATLKILTRPILEEGVLSDDETKKACLHEVGHVLGLQGHSTNNHDVMFFTVDTATVWPVLSRRDKATIVRLYQSYPVASSKSIAPPKPNSPVINATRRPQAKAQRR
;
A
#
# COMPACT_ATOMS: atom_id res chain seq x y z
N MET A 1 69.42 -3.69 3.20
CA MET A 1 69.24 -2.22 3.09
C MET A 1 67.95 -1.85 3.81
N LYS A 2 68.01 -1.05 4.90
CA LYS A 2 66.88 -0.48 5.72
C LYS A 2 65.73 -1.44 6.12
N PHE A 3 65.76 -2.02 7.33
CA PHE A 3 65.20 -1.53 8.62
C PHE A 3 63.64 -1.66 8.73
N VAL A 4 63.08 -2.60 9.50
CA VAL A 4 62.82 -2.62 10.99
C VAL A 4 61.47 -1.95 11.34
N GLY A 5 60.60 -2.50 12.23
CA GLY A 5 60.69 -3.76 12.98
C GLY A 5 59.48 -4.03 13.91
N LEU A 6 59.54 -5.14 14.68
CA LEU A 6 58.57 -5.59 15.69
C LEU A 6 58.52 -4.70 16.95
N GLY A 7 57.46 -4.83 17.76
CA GLY A 7 57.43 -4.28 19.13
C GLY A 7 56.24 -4.76 19.99
N PHE A 8 56.42 -5.85 20.74
CA PHE A 8 55.59 -6.23 21.90
C PHE A 8 55.99 -5.41 23.15
N ALA A 9 55.05 -5.07 24.04
CA ALA A 9 55.35 -4.86 25.46
C ALA A 9 54.09 -4.97 26.35
N PHE A 10 54.15 -5.85 27.35
CA PHE A 10 53.37 -5.78 28.60
C PHE A 10 54.09 -4.81 29.59
N VAL A 11 53.43 -4.43 30.70
CA VAL A 11 53.96 -4.40 32.10
C VAL A 11 53.30 -3.32 33.00
N THR A 12 52.50 -3.81 33.97
CA THR A 12 52.23 -3.37 35.37
C THR A 12 51.99 -1.91 35.80
N GLY A 13 51.03 -1.72 36.74
CA GLY A 13 51.34 -1.03 38.01
C GLY A 13 50.22 -0.21 38.71
N VAL A 14 49.60 -0.79 39.76
CA VAL A 14 49.56 -0.29 41.19
C VAL A 14 49.14 1.17 41.48
N ALA A 15 48.31 1.55 42.48
CA ALA A 15 47.36 0.87 43.40
C ALA A 15 46.61 1.94 44.28
N LEU A 16 45.84 1.48 45.28
CA LEU A 16 45.25 2.20 46.45
C LEU A 16 44.01 3.08 46.16
N SER A 17 43.01 3.21 47.04
CA SER A 17 42.74 2.68 48.41
C SER A 17 41.23 2.32 48.53
N GLY A 18 40.78 1.30 49.27
CA GLY A 18 40.55 1.29 50.74
C GLY A 18 39.21 1.97 51.12
N SER A 19 38.40 1.57 52.11
CA SER A 19 38.35 0.41 53.02
C SER A 19 37.00 0.44 53.76
N ALA A 20 36.35 -0.70 54.05
CA ALA A 20 35.56 -0.95 55.27
C ALA A 20 34.84 -2.31 55.18
N ALA A 21 34.84 -3.08 56.28
CA ALA A 21 34.20 -4.39 56.41
C ALA A 21 33.13 -4.36 57.52
N LEU A 22 32.35 -5.45 57.62
CA LEU A 22 31.81 -6.13 58.83
C LEU A 22 30.54 -6.91 58.40
N ALA A 23 30.61 -8.24 58.23
CA ALA A 23 30.49 -9.29 59.26
C ALA A 23 29.03 -9.67 59.60
N GLN A 24 28.67 -10.93 59.32
CA GLN A 24 27.40 -11.59 59.72
C GLN A 24 27.48 -12.08 61.19
N PRO A 25 26.38 -12.59 61.80
CA PRO A 25 26.08 -14.04 61.68
C PRO A 25 24.59 -14.48 61.75
N ALA A 26 24.31 -15.71 61.27
CA ALA A 26 23.29 -16.73 61.68
C ALA A 26 21.81 -16.33 62.03
N THR A 27 20.76 -17.10 61.70
CA THR A 27 20.54 -18.53 62.05
C THR A 27 19.53 -19.30 61.14
N SER A 28 19.61 -20.64 61.21
CA SER A 28 18.66 -21.76 60.91
C SER A 28 17.17 -21.48 60.55
N ALA A 29 16.41 -22.33 59.83
CA ALA A 29 16.61 -23.70 59.28
C ALA A 29 15.54 -24.07 58.23
N GLY A 30 15.76 -25.12 57.42
CA GLY A 30 14.71 -25.80 56.62
C GLY A 30 15.19 -26.51 55.34
N VAL A 31 15.18 -27.85 55.31
CA VAL A 31 15.52 -28.74 54.17
C VAL A 31 14.56 -29.94 54.21
N PRO A 32 13.80 -30.27 53.13
CA PRO A 32 14.15 -31.37 52.18
C PRO A 32 13.60 -31.16 50.73
N THR A 33 13.79 -31.98 49.68
CA THR A 33 14.80 -32.97 49.20
C THR A 33 14.64 -33.13 47.65
N PRO A 34 15.63 -33.64 46.88
CA PRO A 34 15.52 -33.81 45.43
C PRO A 34 15.05 -35.22 45.00
N ILE A 35 14.22 -35.35 43.94
CA ILE A 35 13.83 -36.65 43.36
C ILE A 35 13.80 -36.62 41.80
N SER A 36 14.76 -37.33 41.22
CA SER A 36 14.72 -38.23 40.04
C SER A 36 14.05 -37.86 38.70
N ALA A 37 14.86 -37.94 37.64
CA ALA A 37 14.48 -38.52 36.33
C ALA A 37 14.48 -40.07 36.44
N PRO A 38 13.84 -40.90 35.57
CA PRO A 38 14.04 -40.89 34.11
C PRO A 38 12.85 -41.36 33.21
N THR A 39 13.05 -41.33 31.88
CA THR A 39 12.83 -42.45 30.91
C THR A 39 12.27 -41.98 29.56
N TYR A 40 12.94 -42.39 28.47
CA TYR A 40 12.48 -42.25 27.08
C TYR A 40 11.42 -43.30 26.73
N MET A 41 10.31 -42.89 26.11
CA MET A 41 9.51 -43.72 25.17
C MET A 41 8.95 -42.82 24.06
N GLN A 42 8.82 -43.38 22.85
CA GLN A 42 8.37 -42.67 21.64
C GLN A 42 6.85 -42.37 21.68
N GLY A 43 6.42 -41.25 21.10
CA GLY A 43 5.00 -40.91 21.01
C GLY A 43 4.68 -39.63 20.24
N ASP A 44 4.47 -39.80 18.94
CA ASP A 44 3.68 -38.96 18.01
C ASP A 44 4.13 -37.52 17.63
N GLN A 45 4.06 -37.21 16.33
CA GLN A 45 4.26 -35.89 15.75
C GLN A 45 2.91 -35.28 15.35
N SER A 46 2.36 -34.39 16.18
CA SER A 46 1.17 -33.60 15.80
C SER A 46 1.24 -32.17 16.35
N SER A 47 2.25 -31.41 15.93
CA SER A 47 2.29 -29.95 16.13
C SER A 47 1.71 -29.24 14.90
N GLN A 48 0.38 -29.27 14.76
CA GLN A 48 -0.32 -28.42 13.79
C GLN A 48 -0.22 -26.96 14.25
N THR A 49 0.71 -26.21 13.67
CA THR A 49 0.70 -24.75 13.72
C THR A 49 -0.42 -24.25 12.82
N HIS A 50 -1.58 -23.93 13.40
CA HIS A 50 -2.63 -23.20 12.70
C HIS A 50 -2.15 -21.78 12.36
N SER A 51 -1.56 -21.63 11.17
CA SER A 51 -1.29 -20.33 10.58
C SER A 51 -2.59 -19.77 10.02
N SER A 52 -3.14 -18.74 10.66
CA SER A 52 -4.25 -17.95 10.15
C SER A 52 -3.84 -17.23 8.86
N GLN A 53 -4.01 -17.91 7.72
CA GLN A 53 -3.71 -17.37 6.41
C GLN A 53 -4.67 -16.24 6.05
N SER A 54 -4.13 -15.05 5.87
CA SER A 54 -4.90 -13.92 5.35
C SER A 54 -5.07 -14.02 3.83
N LEU A 55 -6.08 -13.33 3.27
CA LEU A 55 -6.30 -13.23 1.82
C LEU A 55 -5.24 -12.39 1.06
N GLY A 56 -4.17 -11.94 1.73
CA GLY A 56 -2.99 -11.38 1.06
C GLY A 56 -2.31 -12.39 0.13
N THR A 57 -1.43 -11.91 -0.75
CA THR A 57 -0.84 -12.66 -1.88
C THR A 57 -0.51 -14.13 -1.57
N ASN A 58 -1.23 -15.07 -2.21
CA ASN A 58 -1.05 -16.50 -1.97
C ASN A 58 0.16 -17.01 -2.78
N ILE A 59 1.35 -16.76 -2.25
CA ILE A 59 2.61 -17.29 -2.79
C ILE A 59 2.65 -18.80 -2.55
N SER A 60 2.77 -19.59 -3.61
CA SER A 60 2.92 -21.05 -3.49
C SER A 60 4.25 -21.38 -2.80
N PRO A 61 4.26 -22.19 -1.73
CA PRO A 61 5.47 -22.51 -0.98
C PRO A 61 6.26 -23.70 -1.57
N GLU A 62 5.63 -24.54 -2.39
CA GLU A 62 6.22 -25.81 -2.87
C GLU A 62 6.68 -25.75 -4.33
N ILE A 63 7.84 -26.39 -4.58
CA ILE A 63 8.24 -26.83 -5.92
C ILE A 63 8.39 -28.35 -5.88
N ARG A 64 7.77 -29.05 -6.83
CA ARG A 64 8.01 -30.48 -7.07
C ARG A 64 9.08 -30.66 -8.15
N ASP A 65 10.23 -30.02 -7.94
CA ASP A 65 11.38 -30.09 -8.84
C ASP A 65 12.67 -30.16 -8.02
N ASP A 66 13.54 -31.12 -8.32
CA ASP A 66 14.78 -31.38 -7.59
C ASP A 66 16.02 -30.67 -8.15
N HIS A 67 15.90 -29.94 -9.27
CA HIS A 67 17.01 -29.26 -9.90
C HIS A 67 17.54 -28.12 -8.99
N PRO A 68 18.82 -28.17 -8.55
CA PRO A 68 19.34 -27.22 -7.56
C PRO A 68 19.17 -25.75 -7.96
N LYS A 69 19.35 -25.44 -9.25
CA LYS A 69 19.17 -24.06 -9.75
C LYS A 69 17.71 -23.61 -9.75
N VAL A 70 16.75 -24.52 -9.92
CA VAL A 70 15.31 -24.19 -9.88
C VAL A 70 14.91 -23.84 -8.45
N LYS A 71 15.35 -24.64 -7.47
CA LYS A 71 15.19 -24.34 -6.03
C LYS A 71 15.79 -22.98 -5.66
N GLU A 72 17.03 -22.71 -6.09
CA GLU A 72 17.71 -21.45 -5.83
C GLU A 72 16.97 -20.23 -6.41
N LEU A 73 16.61 -20.27 -7.71
CA LEU A 73 15.90 -19.19 -8.41
C LEU A 73 14.53 -18.91 -7.77
N PHE A 74 13.78 -19.97 -7.46
CA PHE A 74 12.45 -19.85 -6.87
C PHE A 74 12.49 -19.34 -5.43
N SER A 75 13.40 -19.82 -4.58
CA SER A 75 13.54 -19.30 -3.21
C SER A 75 13.90 -17.80 -3.20
N GLN A 76 14.77 -17.36 -4.11
CA GLN A 76 15.08 -15.94 -4.30
C GLN A 76 13.86 -15.16 -4.81
N ALA A 77 13.12 -15.70 -5.79
CA ALA A 77 11.93 -15.05 -6.33
C ALA A 77 10.79 -14.93 -5.31
N VAL A 78 10.55 -15.96 -4.50
CA VAL A 78 9.59 -15.96 -3.39
C VAL A 78 9.96 -14.90 -2.35
N HIS A 79 11.25 -14.76 -2.02
CA HIS A 79 11.71 -13.66 -1.17
C HIS A 79 11.45 -12.29 -1.83
N LEU A 80 11.75 -12.14 -3.13
CA LEU A 80 11.50 -10.88 -3.86
C LEU A 80 10.01 -10.53 -3.98
N LEU A 81 9.12 -11.51 -4.11
CA LEU A 81 7.66 -11.29 -4.04
C LEU A 81 7.26 -10.75 -2.66
N LYS A 82 7.76 -11.36 -1.57
CA LYS A 82 7.51 -10.91 -0.19
C LYS A 82 8.05 -9.51 0.12
N VAL A 83 9.07 -9.03 -0.58
CA VAL A 83 9.59 -7.64 -0.45
C VAL A 83 9.13 -6.72 -1.58
N ASN A 84 8.03 -7.07 -2.25
CA ASN A 84 7.40 -6.31 -3.34
C ASN A 84 8.36 -5.86 -4.46
N ARG A 85 9.27 -6.75 -4.86
CA ARG A 85 10.20 -6.59 -5.99
C ARG A 85 9.74 -7.38 -7.21
N ALA A 86 8.49 -7.14 -7.62
CA ALA A 86 7.78 -7.93 -8.63
C ALA A 86 8.55 -8.12 -9.96
N TYR A 87 9.18 -7.08 -10.49
CA TYR A 87 10.00 -7.17 -11.71
C TYR A 87 11.19 -8.13 -11.55
N GLN A 88 11.92 -8.04 -10.44
CA GLN A 88 13.07 -8.91 -10.19
C GLN A 88 12.63 -10.35 -9.90
N ALA A 89 11.50 -10.53 -9.21
CA ALA A 89 10.91 -11.84 -8.99
C ALA A 89 10.50 -12.50 -10.32
N ARG A 90 9.82 -11.77 -11.21
CA ARG A 90 9.46 -12.21 -12.56
C ARG A 90 10.68 -12.68 -13.32
N ASP A 91 11.74 -11.89 -13.37
CA ASP A 91 12.94 -12.21 -14.16
C ASP A 91 13.65 -13.50 -13.68
N LEU A 92 13.56 -13.83 -12.38
CA LEU A 92 14.02 -15.11 -11.84
C LEU A 92 13.02 -16.27 -12.09
N LEU A 93 11.72 -16.00 -12.07
CA LEU A 93 10.68 -16.99 -12.31
C LEU A 93 10.59 -17.38 -13.79
N GLU A 94 10.81 -16.46 -14.73
CA GLU A 94 10.95 -16.76 -16.16
C GLU A 94 12.13 -17.72 -16.41
N GLN A 95 13.26 -17.52 -15.73
CA GLN A 95 14.39 -18.46 -15.75
C GLN A 95 14.04 -19.81 -15.10
N ALA A 96 13.26 -19.81 -14.02
CA ALA A 96 12.83 -21.04 -13.36
C ALA A 96 11.82 -21.85 -14.21
N VAL A 97 10.88 -21.20 -14.91
CA VAL A 97 9.98 -21.84 -15.88
C VAL A 97 10.75 -22.43 -17.05
N ALA A 98 11.77 -21.73 -17.57
CA ALA A 98 12.60 -22.24 -18.66
C ALA A 98 13.34 -23.55 -18.31
N LEU A 99 13.64 -23.78 -17.02
CA LEU A 99 14.25 -25.01 -16.51
C LEU A 99 13.23 -26.07 -16.08
N ALA A 100 12.07 -25.65 -15.55
CA ALA A 100 11.04 -26.53 -14.99
C ALA A 100 9.61 -26.16 -15.49
N PRO A 101 9.33 -26.30 -16.80
CA PRO A 101 8.09 -25.82 -17.46
C PRO A 101 6.83 -26.66 -17.16
N LYS A 102 6.89 -27.53 -16.14
CA LYS A 102 5.75 -28.35 -15.66
C LYS A 102 5.48 -28.15 -14.17
N SER A 103 6.10 -27.16 -13.55
CA SER A 103 5.95 -26.89 -12.12
C SER A 103 4.84 -25.87 -11.86
N ALA A 104 3.67 -26.36 -11.43
CA ALA A 104 2.51 -25.52 -11.08
C ALA A 104 2.85 -24.41 -10.07
N GLY A 105 3.72 -24.69 -9.09
CA GLY A 105 4.20 -23.70 -8.11
C GLY A 105 4.94 -22.52 -8.75
N ILE A 106 5.77 -22.79 -9.77
CA ILE A 106 6.52 -21.75 -10.49
C ILE A 106 5.57 -20.93 -11.35
N HIS A 107 4.66 -21.56 -12.10
CA HIS A 107 3.65 -20.86 -12.89
C HIS A 107 2.73 -19.99 -12.01
N CYS A 108 2.28 -20.48 -10.86
CA CYS A 108 1.48 -19.68 -9.92
C CYS A 108 2.26 -18.45 -9.43
N ASN A 109 3.51 -18.61 -9.00
CA ASN A 109 4.32 -17.49 -8.53
C ASN A 109 4.74 -16.54 -9.66
N LEU A 110 4.90 -17.02 -10.91
CA LEU A 110 5.14 -16.17 -12.08
C LEU A 110 3.89 -15.37 -12.45
N GLY A 111 2.70 -15.96 -12.37
CA GLY A 111 1.44 -15.26 -12.51
C GLY A 111 1.29 -14.13 -11.48
N LEU A 112 1.64 -14.41 -10.21
CA LEU A 112 1.67 -13.41 -9.15
C LEU A 112 2.71 -12.30 -9.42
N ALA A 113 3.89 -12.66 -9.93
CA ALA A 113 4.90 -11.67 -10.33
C ALA A 113 4.43 -10.79 -11.50
N TYR A 114 3.69 -11.34 -12.47
CA TYR A 114 3.07 -10.56 -13.55
C TYR A 114 1.94 -9.66 -13.07
N GLN A 115 1.05 -10.15 -12.18
CA GLN A 115 0.01 -9.36 -11.54
C GLN A 115 0.62 -8.17 -10.77
N ASN A 116 1.64 -8.45 -9.96
CA ASN A 116 2.33 -7.43 -9.15
C ASN A 116 3.25 -6.50 -9.99
N SER A 117 3.41 -6.76 -11.29
CA SER A 117 4.18 -5.89 -12.21
C SER A 117 3.34 -5.28 -13.34
N GLY A 118 2.00 -5.33 -13.27
CA GLY A 118 1.12 -4.66 -14.23
C GLY A 118 0.54 -5.53 -15.34
N ASN A 119 1.06 -6.74 -15.55
CA ASN A 119 0.73 -7.55 -16.73
C ASN A 119 -0.37 -8.58 -16.45
N MET A 120 -1.60 -8.09 -16.25
CA MET A 120 -2.77 -8.94 -15.97
C MET A 120 -3.03 -10.03 -17.04
N PRO A 121 -2.89 -9.79 -18.37
CA PRO A 121 -3.08 -10.84 -19.37
C PRO A 121 -2.13 -12.02 -19.15
N LYS A 122 -0.83 -11.77 -18.96
CA LYS A 122 0.12 -12.84 -18.64
C LYS A 122 -0.15 -13.48 -17.29
N ALA A 123 -0.55 -12.70 -16.28
CA ALA A 123 -0.92 -13.26 -14.97
C ALA A 123 -2.03 -14.32 -15.09
N LEU A 124 -3.10 -14.01 -15.82
CA LEU A 124 -4.19 -14.96 -16.08
C LEU A 124 -3.70 -16.23 -16.77
N ASP A 125 -2.82 -16.12 -17.76
CA ASP A 125 -2.35 -17.28 -18.52
C ASP A 125 -1.43 -18.19 -17.70
N GLU A 126 -0.56 -17.61 -16.86
CA GLU A 126 0.28 -18.36 -15.92
C GLU A 126 -0.54 -19.03 -14.80
N PHE A 127 -1.55 -18.35 -14.24
CA PHE A 127 -2.45 -18.96 -13.26
C PHE A 127 -3.30 -20.10 -13.85
N LYS A 128 -3.79 -19.96 -15.09
CA LYS A 128 -4.46 -21.06 -15.81
C LYS A 128 -3.49 -22.22 -16.01
N THR A 129 -2.26 -21.96 -16.46
CA THR A 129 -1.22 -22.99 -16.65
C THR A 129 -0.92 -23.73 -15.33
N ALA A 130 -0.87 -23.01 -14.20
CA ALA A 130 -0.70 -23.61 -12.88
C ALA A 130 -1.87 -24.57 -12.53
N LEU A 131 -3.12 -24.19 -12.85
CA LEU A 131 -4.31 -25.03 -12.63
C LEU A 131 -4.46 -26.18 -13.64
N GLU A 132 -3.93 -26.05 -14.86
CA GLU A 132 -3.83 -27.15 -15.81
C GLU A 132 -2.82 -28.22 -15.34
N LEU A 133 -1.72 -27.77 -14.72
CA LEU A 133 -0.68 -28.65 -14.14
C LEU A 133 -1.08 -29.22 -12.78
N ASN A 134 -1.82 -28.47 -11.95
CA ASN A 134 -2.40 -28.94 -10.69
C ASN A 134 -3.82 -28.34 -10.49
N PRO A 135 -4.88 -29.08 -10.86
CA PRO A 135 -6.27 -28.63 -10.68
C PRO A 135 -6.70 -28.38 -9.24
N HIS A 136 -5.98 -28.93 -8.25
CA HIS A 136 -6.24 -28.78 -6.82
C HIS A 136 -5.15 -27.93 -6.18
N MET A 137 -5.04 -26.67 -6.63
CA MET A 137 -4.08 -25.69 -6.13
C MET A 137 -4.82 -24.46 -5.59
N PRO A 138 -5.18 -24.42 -4.29
CA PRO A 138 -5.96 -23.35 -3.70
C PRO A 138 -5.35 -21.96 -3.93
N GLU A 139 -4.02 -21.85 -3.91
CA GLU A 139 -3.31 -20.59 -4.16
C GLU A 139 -3.54 -20.07 -5.58
N ALA A 140 -3.44 -20.93 -6.58
CA ALA A 140 -3.66 -20.55 -7.97
C ALA A 140 -5.14 -20.24 -8.25
N THR A 141 -6.07 -20.99 -7.66
CA THR A 141 -7.52 -20.71 -7.73
C THR A 141 -7.85 -19.34 -7.14
N LEU A 142 -7.30 -19.02 -5.98
CA LEU A 142 -7.56 -17.76 -5.28
C LEU A 142 -6.89 -16.56 -5.96
N ASN A 143 -5.64 -16.72 -6.39
CA ASN A 143 -4.94 -15.70 -7.16
C ASN A 143 -5.63 -15.44 -8.52
N LEU A 144 -6.12 -16.47 -9.20
CA LEU A 144 -6.90 -16.33 -10.44
C LEU A 144 -8.22 -15.58 -10.21
N ALA A 145 -8.94 -15.88 -9.12
CA ALA A 145 -10.15 -15.14 -8.75
C ALA A 145 -9.85 -13.65 -8.47
N GLY A 146 -8.78 -13.37 -7.71
CA GLY A 146 -8.30 -12.01 -7.46
C GLY A 146 -7.82 -11.29 -8.71
N CYS A 147 -7.23 -11.99 -9.68
CA CYS A 147 -6.82 -11.43 -10.97
C CYS A 147 -8.03 -11.04 -11.82
N TYR A 148 -9.06 -11.90 -11.90
CA TYR A 148 -10.32 -11.58 -12.58
C TYR A 148 -11.07 -10.42 -11.90
N GLN A 149 -11.14 -10.39 -10.56
CA GLN A 149 -11.66 -9.23 -9.82
C GLN A 149 -10.87 -7.97 -10.18
N SER A 150 -9.54 -8.07 -10.20
CA SER A 150 -8.67 -6.94 -10.48
C SER A 150 -8.86 -6.40 -11.90
N ILE A 151 -9.31 -7.17 -12.89
CA ILE A 151 -9.64 -6.65 -14.24
C ILE A 151 -11.14 -6.32 -14.43
N GLY A 152 -11.95 -6.36 -13.36
CA GLY A 152 -13.39 -6.11 -13.43
C GLY A 152 -14.22 -7.22 -14.07
N ALA A 153 -13.63 -8.41 -14.29
CA ALA A 153 -14.29 -9.58 -14.84
C ALA A 153 -15.06 -10.32 -13.73
N ASN A 154 -16.04 -9.62 -13.14
CA ASN A 154 -16.72 -10.04 -11.90
C ASN A 154 -17.40 -11.41 -12.01
N ALA A 155 -17.94 -11.78 -13.17
CA ALA A 155 -18.57 -13.09 -13.38
C ALA A 155 -17.54 -14.23 -13.23
N ASP A 156 -16.36 -14.09 -13.83
CA ASP A 156 -15.27 -15.04 -13.66
C ASP A 156 -14.69 -14.99 -12.25
N ALA A 157 -14.54 -13.80 -11.66
CA ALA A 157 -14.09 -13.65 -10.27
C ALA A 157 -15.01 -14.41 -9.29
N ILE A 158 -16.33 -14.16 -9.36
CA ILE A 158 -17.34 -14.87 -8.55
C ILE A 158 -17.25 -16.39 -8.79
N LYS A 159 -17.13 -16.83 -10.05
CA LYS A 159 -16.97 -18.25 -10.39
C LYS A 159 -15.76 -18.86 -9.69
N TRP A 160 -14.58 -18.24 -9.82
CA TRP A 160 -13.34 -18.78 -9.24
C TRP A 160 -13.28 -18.67 -7.72
N TYR A 161 -13.85 -17.62 -7.11
CA TYR A 161 -14.08 -17.56 -5.66
C TYR A 161 -15.04 -18.65 -5.19
N THR A 162 -16.11 -18.94 -5.94
CA THR A 162 -17.02 -20.05 -5.63
C THR A 162 -16.33 -21.42 -5.77
N THR A 163 -15.47 -21.60 -6.77
CA THR A 163 -14.61 -22.78 -6.91
C THR A 163 -13.69 -22.94 -5.71
N TYR A 164 -13.00 -21.86 -5.29
CA TYR A 164 -12.17 -21.88 -4.08
C TYR A 164 -12.98 -22.31 -2.86
N LEU A 165 -14.17 -21.71 -2.64
CA LEU A 165 -15.05 -22.03 -1.51
C LEU A 165 -15.53 -23.49 -1.43
N SER A 166 -15.42 -24.26 -2.51
CA SER A 166 -15.74 -25.69 -2.55
C SER A 166 -14.64 -26.61 -2.01
N GLU A 167 -13.43 -26.08 -1.78
CA GLU A 167 -12.33 -26.81 -1.15
C GLU A 167 -12.65 -27.18 0.31
N LYS A 168 -12.20 -28.36 0.73
CA LYS A 168 -12.64 -28.99 1.99
C LYS A 168 -12.10 -28.33 3.26
N ASN A 169 -10.97 -27.62 3.17
CA ASN A 169 -10.15 -27.21 4.33
C ASN A 169 -9.96 -25.69 4.40
N ILE A 170 -11.04 -24.92 4.22
CA ILE A 170 -11.02 -23.45 4.30
C ILE A 170 -11.48 -23.00 5.69
N GLU A 171 -10.73 -22.13 6.34
CA GLU A 171 -11.13 -21.57 7.64
C GLU A 171 -12.40 -20.72 7.52
N GLU A 172 -13.25 -20.73 8.55
CA GLU A 172 -14.54 -20.01 8.52
C GLU A 172 -14.36 -18.49 8.39
N SER A 173 -13.27 -17.96 8.93
CA SER A 173 -12.82 -16.57 8.75
C SER A 173 -12.62 -16.22 7.27
N GLN A 174 -11.87 -17.05 6.55
CA GLN A 174 -11.56 -16.90 5.13
C GLN A 174 -12.78 -17.17 4.24
N ARG A 175 -13.60 -18.17 4.60
CA ARG A 175 -14.90 -18.44 3.97
C ARG A 175 -15.82 -17.22 4.03
N LYS A 176 -15.94 -16.59 5.20
CA LYS A 176 -16.72 -15.38 5.38
C LYS A 176 -16.20 -14.23 4.49
N GLN A 177 -14.90 -13.95 4.55
CA GLN A 177 -14.30 -12.87 3.74
C GLN A 177 -14.54 -13.06 2.23
N ILE A 178 -14.42 -14.28 1.71
CA ILE A 178 -14.69 -14.57 0.29
C ILE A 178 -16.18 -14.46 -0.04
N ASN A 179 -17.08 -14.85 0.85
CA ASN A 179 -18.52 -14.61 0.68
C ASN A 179 -18.83 -13.10 0.64
N ASP A 180 -18.22 -12.30 1.51
CA ASP A 180 -18.39 -10.84 1.53
C ASP A 180 -17.91 -10.22 0.20
N ILE A 181 -16.77 -10.69 -0.36
CA ILE A 181 -16.29 -10.31 -1.71
C ILE A 181 -17.29 -10.72 -2.80
N ILE A 182 -17.81 -11.96 -2.77
CA ILE A 182 -18.81 -12.42 -3.75
C ILE A 182 -20.06 -11.55 -3.71
N VAL A 183 -20.58 -11.21 -2.53
CA VAL A 183 -21.75 -10.34 -2.37
C VAL A 183 -21.47 -8.93 -2.92
N ALA A 184 -20.28 -8.38 -2.69
CA ALA A 184 -19.88 -7.09 -3.26
C ALA A 184 -19.83 -7.13 -4.80
N LEU A 185 -19.21 -8.17 -5.38
CA LEU A 185 -19.11 -8.37 -6.83
C LEU A 185 -20.50 -8.61 -7.49
N GLN A 186 -21.39 -9.34 -6.82
CA GLN A 186 -22.77 -9.54 -7.25
C GLN A 186 -23.57 -8.23 -7.21
N SER A 187 -23.39 -7.43 -6.16
CA SER A 187 -24.04 -6.12 -6.01
C SER A 187 -23.53 -5.13 -7.06
N ALA A 188 -22.24 -5.17 -7.39
CA ALA A 188 -21.66 -4.43 -8.51
C ALA A 188 -22.30 -4.84 -9.84
N ASN A 189 -22.52 -6.14 -10.08
CA ASN A 189 -23.17 -6.64 -11.31
C ASN A 189 -24.65 -6.22 -11.48
N GLN A 190 -25.32 -5.71 -10.44
CA GLN A 190 -26.69 -5.20 -10.53
C GLN A 190 -26.77 -3.69 -10.84
N LYS A 191 -25.70 -2.93 -10.61
CA LYS A 191 -25.60 -1.52 -11.04
C LYS A 191 -25.05 -1.54 -12.49
N PRO A 192 -25.72 -0.90 -13.48
CA PRO A 192 -25.22 -0.90 -14.86
C PRO A 192 -23.85 -0.22 -14.92
N PHE A 193 -22.82 -1.00 -15.22
CA PHE A 193 -21.44 -0.52 -15.31
C PHE A 193 -21.33 0.59 -16.35
N SER A 194 -20.61 1.67 -16.02
CA SER A 194 -20.08 2.55 -17.05
C SER A 194 -19.14 1.75 -17.96
N ASP A 195 -19.28 1.95 -19.28
CA ASP A 195 -18.34 1.41 -20.28
C ASP A 195 -16.90 1.71 -19.80
N PRO A 196 -15.95 0.75 -19.84
CA PRO A 196 -14.53 1.04 -19.57
C PRO A 196 -13.94 2.18 -20.43
N LYS A 197 -14.59 2.51 -21.56
CA LYS A 197 -14.29 3.66 -22.43
C LYS A 197 -15.01 4.96 -22.04
N SER A 198 -15.90 4.93 -21.05
CA SER A 198 -16.62 6.11 -20.54
C SER A 198 -15.63 7.15 -20.02
N GLU A 199 -15.82 8.40 -20.40
CA GLU A 199 -14.90 9.49 -20.07
C GLU A 199 -14.80 9.75 -18.56
N ASP A 200 -15.86 9.44 -17.81
CA ASP A 200 -15.94 9.51 -16.35
C ASP A 200 -16.66 8.28 -15.76
N TYR A 201 -16.76 8.22 -14.44
CA TYR A 201 -17.52 7.21 -13.69
C TYR A 201 -18.52 7.84 -12.70
N LEU A 202 -18.95 9.09 -12.92
CA LEU A 202 -19.77 9.84 -11.95
C LEU A 202 -21.07 9.09 -11.59
N ALA A 203 -21.70 8.43 -12.56
CA ALA A 203 -22.92 7.65 -12.33
C ALA A 203 -22.72 6.49 -11.33
N ASN A 204 -21.54 5.86 -11.31
CA ASN A 204 -21.20 4.78 -10.37
C ASN A 204 -21.20 5.31 -8.91
N ILE A 205 -20.67 6.52 -8.72
CA ILE A 205 -20.40 7.14 -7.41
C ILE A 205 -21.46 8.16 -6.96
N THR A 206 -22.55 8.32 -7.71
CA THR A 206 -23.69 9.15 -7.30
C THR A 206 -25.00 8.38 -7.20
N ALA A 207 -24.96 7.05 -7.28
CA ALA A 207 -26.14 6.18 -7.22
C ALA A 207 -26.95 6.35 -5.92
N GLU A 208 -26.28 6.70 -4.82
CA GLU A 208 -26.87 6.89 -3.48
C GLU A 208 -26.96 8.38 -3.09
N GLY A 209 -26.85 9.28 -4.07
CA GLY A 209 -26.89 10.73 -3.91
C GLY A 209 -25.63 11.42 -4.45
N THR A 210 -25.74 12.72 -4.70
CA THR A 210 -24.60 13.55 -5.12
C THR A 210 -24.24 14.51 -4.00
N TYR A 211 -23.07 14.33 -3.40
CA TYR A 211 -22.61 15.09 -2.24
C TYR A 211 -21.42 15.98 -2.61
N ARG A 212 -21.42 17.23 -2.15
CA ARG A 212 -20.34 18.19 -2.44
C ARG A 212 -20.21 19.25 -1.35
N TRP A 213 -19.00 19.78 -1.18
CA TRP A 213 -18.76 20.96 -0.34
C TRP A 213 -19.47 22.17 -0.94
N ALA A 214 -20.11 22.99 -0.10
CA ALA A 214 -20.73 24.24 -0.54
C ALA A 214 -19.68 25.21 -1.11
N LYS A 215 -20.06 26.10 -2.03
CA LYS A 215 -19.12 27.04 -2.67
C LYS A 215 -18.51 28.01 -1.66
N GLU A 216 -19.28 28.33 -0.63
CA GLU A 216 -18.94 29.21 0.48
C GLU A 216 -17.94 28.56 1.45
N LYS A 217 -17.75 27.23 1.38
CA LYS A 217 -16.72 26.48 2.11
C LYS A 217 -15.35 26.50 1.40
N MET A 218 -15.20 27.15 0.24
CA MET A 218 -13.91 27.22 -0.48
C MET A 218 -13.10 28.46 -0.02
N PRO A 219 -11.85 28.30 0.45
CA PRO A 219 -11.09 27.06 0.62
C PRO A 219 -11.51 26.23 1.84
N ILE A 220 -11.67 24.92 1.64
CA ILE A 220 -12.07 23.95 2.67
C ILE A 220 -10.99 23.92 3.76
N ARG A 221 -11.39 24.04 5.03
CA ARG A 221 -10.45 24.04 6.16
C ARG A 221 -10.07 22.61 6.52
N VAL A 222 -8.81 22.25 6.32
CA VAL A 222 -8.29 20.91 6.58
C VAL A 222 -7.35 20.94 7.78
N PHE A 223 -7.62 20.14 8.81
CA PHE A 223 -6.68 19.90 9.90
C PHE A 223 -6.07 18.51 9.75
N ILE A 224 -4.74 18.43 9.75
CA ILE A 224 -4.00 17.16 9.77
C ILE A 224 -3.36 17.02 11.14
N GLN A 225 -3.85 16.07 11.94
CA GLN A 225 -3.31 15.75 13.26
C GLN A 225 -1.81 15.42 13.14
N ASN A 226 -0.97 16.00 14.02
CA ASN A 226 0.42 15.55 14.10
C ASN A 226 0.44 14.11 14.65
N ALA A 227 0.93 13.17 13.83
CA ALA A 227 0.99 11.75 14.14
C ALA A 227 2.28 11.33 14.87
N GLU A 228 3.27 12.23 14.97
CA GLU A 228 4.46 12.03 15.82
C GLU A 228 4.07 11.87 17.30
N ILE A 229 3.00 12.56 17.75
CA ILE A 229 2.47 12.46 19.11
C ILE A 229 0.94 12.59 19.08
N VAL A 230 0.23 11.48 19.27
CA VAL A 230 -1.22 11.41 19.52
C VAL A 230 -1.45 10.89 20.93
N ASN A 231 -2.14 11.63 21.78
CA ASN A 231 -2.40 11.28 23.19
C ASN A 231 -1.11 10.90 23.97
N GLY A 232 0.02 11.54 23.65
CA GLY A 232 1.32 11.27 24.29
C GLY A 232 2.08 10.04 23.74
N LYS A 233 1.61 9.41 22.66
CA LYS A 233 2.27 8.27 22.00
C LYS A 233 2.45 8.52 20.50
N SER A 234 3.56 8.06 19.92
CA SER A 234 3.74 8.09 18.46
C SER A 234 2.86 7.04 17.79
N VAL A 235 2.29 7.37 16.63
CA VAL A 235 1.58 6.39 15.80
C VAL A 235 2.61 5.42 15.19
N GLY A 236 2.43 4.13 15.44
CA GLY A 236 3.44 3.11 15.10
C GLY A 236 3.62 2.95 13.60
N GLY A 237 4.82 3.23 13.07
CA GLY A 237 5.09 3.16 11.63
C GLY A 237 4.80 4.44 10.86
N PHE A 238 4.39 5.53 11.51
CA PHE A 238 4.28 6.83 10.84
C PHE A 238 5.64 7.31 10.27
N LYS A 239 5.60 7.89 9.06
CA LYS A 239 6.72 8.60 8.43
C LYS A 239 6.27 10.01 8.04
N GLN A 240 7.16 10.99 8.08
CA GLN A 240 6.83 12.36 7.62
C GLN A 240 6.51 12.43 6.11
N SER A 241 6.98 11.45 5.32
CA SER A 241 6.56 11.26 3.92
C SER A 241 5.05 11.04 3.79
N PHE A 242 4.40 10.40 4.76
CA PHE A 242 2.96 10.12 4.73
C PHE A 242 2.12 11.39 4.85
N ARG A 243 2.53 12.33 5.70
CA ARG A 243 1.91 13.67 5.78
C ARG A 243 2.09 14.44 4.47
N THR A 244 3.25 14.29 3.82
CA THR A 244 3.55 14.91 2.52
C THR A 244 2.69 14.29 1.41
N ALA A 245 2.51 12.96 1.41
CA ALA A 245 1.64 12.25 0.48
C ALA A 245 0.17 12.65 0.61
N LEU A 246 -0.32 12.83 1.85
CA LEU A 246 -1.69 13.32 2.10
C LEU A 246 -1.90 14.75 1.58
N LEU A 247 -0.94 15.65 1.80
CA LEU A 247 -1.00 17.01 1.22
C LEU A 247 -1.00 16.96 -0.32
N GLY A 248 -0.08 16.19 -0.91
CA GLY A 248 -0.01 16.00 -2.36
C GLY A 248 -1.29 15.41 -2.96
N ALA A 249 -2.02 14.57 -2.22
CA ALA A 249 -3.33 14.09 -2.66
C ALA A 249 -4.40 15.20 -2.71
N PHE A 250 -4.42 16.12 -1.73
CA PHE A 250 -5.28 17.31 -1.81
C PHE A 250 -4.90 18.23 -2.97
N ASP A 251 -3.61 18.47 -3.20
CA ASP A 251 -3.11 19.25 -4.33
C ASP A 251 -3.49 18.60 -5.68
N ASP A 252 -3.24 17.29 -5.84
CA ASP A 252 -3.57 16.51 -7.05
C ASP A 252 -5.07 16.61 -7.39
N TRP A 253 -5.96 16.46 -6.39
CA TRP A 253 -7.42 16.59 -6.59
C TRP A 253 -7.89 18.02 -6.84
N CYS A 254 -7.32 19.03 -6.16
CA CYS A 254 -7.66 20.43 -6.39
C CYS A 254 -7.29 20.84 -7.82
N HIS A 255 -6.08 20.49 -8.25
CA HIS A 255 -5.62 20.74 -9.62
C HIS A 255 -6.45 19.96 -10.66
N ALA A 256 -6.73 18.68 -10.40
CA ALA A 256 -7.62 17.87 -11.25
C ALA A 256 -9.01 18.49 -11.43
N SER A 257 -9.56 19.14 -10.40
CA SER A 257 -10.84 19.86 -10.47
C SER A 257 -10.81 21.12 -11.35
N GLY A 258 -9.63 21.54 -11.86
CA GLY A 258 -9.43 22.84 -12.50
C GLY A 258 -9.49 24.00 -11.49
N ASP A 259 -8.91 23.80 -10.31
CA ASP A 259 -8.89 24.75 -9.18
C ASP A 259 -10.28 25.25 -8.74
N ARG A 260 -11.32 24.44 -9.00
CA ARG A 260 -12.71 24.65 -8.55
C ARG A 260 -12.85 24.30 -7.07
N ILE A 261 -12.15 23.24 -6.65
CA ILE A 261 -11.93 22.87 -5.26
C ILE A 261 -10.67 23.56 -4.79
N LYS A 262 -10.70 24.09 -3.56
CA LYS A 262 -9.54 24.67 -2.87
C LYS A 262 -9.58 24.24 -1.43
N TYR A 263 -8.41 24.12 -0.81
CA TYR A 263 -8.28 23.83 0.61
C TYR A 263 -7.26 24.77 1.25
N GLN A 264 -7.30 24.85 2.58
CA GLN A 264 -6.28 25.51 3.39
C GLN A 264 -6.04 24.73 4.67
N ILE A 265 -4.79 24.64 5.11
CA ILE A 265 -4.46 24.01 6.39
C ILE A 265 -4.81 24.97 7.53
N VAL A 266 -5.57 24.48 8.50
CA VAL A 266 -5.86 25.17 9.77
C VAL A 266 -5.05 24.55 10.92
N PRO A 267 -4.74 25.29 12.00
CA PRO A 267 -3.87 24.80 13.07
C PRO A 267 -4.58 23.90 14.11
N ASP A 268 -5.91 23.86 14.10
CA ASP A 268 -6.72 23.17 15.10
C ASP A 268 -7.88 22.38 14.46
N LYS A 269 -8.43 21.43 15.23
CA LYS A 269 -9.53 20.56 14.80
C LYS A 269 -10.92 21.20 14.96
N GLU A 270 -11.07 22.19 15.84
CA GLU A 270 -12.38 22.79 16.14
C GLU A 270 -12.92 23.58 14.94
N HIS A 271 -12.04 24.31 14.26
CA HIS A 271 -12.32 25.10 13.06
C HIS A 271 -12.17 24.33 11.75
N ALA A 272 -11.87 23.03 11.79
CA ALA A 272 -11.73 22.21 10.60
C ALA A 272 -13.10 21.82 10.00
N ASP A 273 -13.16 21.81 8.67
CA ASP A 273 -14.21 21.17 7.89
C ASP A 273 -13.84 19.70 7.62
N ILE A 274 -12.57 19.42 7.29
CA ILE A 274 -12.02 18.06 7.16
C ILE A 274 -10.99 17.80 8.26
N TYR A 275 -11.17 16.71 9.01
CA TYR A 275 -10.23 16.24 10.01
C TYR A 275 -9.48 14.99 9.52
N CYS A 276 -8.17 15.09 9.33
CA CYS A 276 -7.31 14.01 8.89
C CYS A 276 -6.45 13.45 10.03
N THR A 277 -6.35 12.13 10.09
CA THR A 277 -5.59 11.38 11.10
C THR A 277 -4.79 10.23 10.49
N PHE A 278 -3.80 9.74 11.24
CA PHE A 278 -3.07 8.52 10.94
C PHE A 278 -3.26 7.54 12.10
N THR A 279 -3.36 6.25 11.81
CA THR A 279 -3.45 5.19 12.83
C THR A 279 -2.54 4.01 12.49
N SER A 280 -2.18 3.22 13.50
CA SER A 280 -1.51 1.93 13.32
C SER A 280 -2.42 0.75 13.65
N ASP A 281 -3.68 1.01 13.99
CA ASP A 281 -4.70 0.00 14.28
C ASP A 281 -5.60 -0.21 13.06
N PRO A 282 -5.62 -1.40 12.42
CA PRO A 282 -6.50 -1.68 11.30
C PRO A 282 -7.99 -1.67 11.68
N LEU A 283 -8.36 -1.93 12.94
CA LEU A 283 -9.75 -1.89 13.39
C LEU A 283 -10.31 -0.46 13.34
N GLU A 284 -9.45 0.54 13.55
CA GLU A 284 -9.82 1.95 13.52
C GLU A 284 -10.18 2.50 12.12
N VAL A 285 -9.84 1.77 11.05
CA VAL A 285 -10.24 2.09 9.67
C VAL A 285 -11.36 1.18 9.15
N THR A 286 -11.56 -0.02 9.72
CA THR A 286 -12.63 -0.93 9.30
C THR A 286 -14.03 -0.31 9.36
N GLU A 287 -14.88 -0.69 8.42
CA GLU A 287 -16.30 -0.36 8.42
C GLU A 287 -17.14 -1.64 8.42
N ASN A 288 -18.07 -1.74 9.37
CA ASN A 288 -18.93 -2.91 9.60
C ASN A 288 -18.17 -4.26 9.72
N GLY A 289 -16.91 -4.24 10.19
CA GLY A 289 -16.06 -5.42 10.31
C GLY A 289 -15.42 -5.90 9.01
N THR A 290 -15.55 -5.13 7.92
CA THR A 290 -14.81 -5.33 6.68
C THR A 290 -13.51 -4.52 6.72
N LEU A 291 -12.40 -5.14 6.29
CA LEU A 291 -11.11 -4.45 6.15
C LEU A 291 -11.20 -3.44 4.99
N SER A 292 -11.06 -2.16 5.32
CA SER A 292 -11.11 -1.06 4.35
C SER A 292 -9.75 -0.83 3.66
N GLU A 293 -9.71 0.12 2.72
CA GLU A 293 -8.68 0.26 1.68
C GLU A 293 -7.39 0.94 2.15
N ARG A 294 -6.81 0.45 3.26
CA ARG A 294 -5.67 1.07 3.99
C ARG A 294 -5.98 2.48 4.52
N GLY A 295 -7.27 2.87 4.51
CA GLY A 295 -7.78 4.12 5.05
C GLY A 295 -9.29 4.05 5.36
N SER A 296 -9.85 5.18 5.79
CA SER A 296 -11.30 5.37 5.94
C SER A 296 -11.65 6.86 5.82
N ALA A 297 -12.63 7.16 4.99
CA ALA A 297 -13.20 8.49 4.80
C ALA A 297 -14.70 8.47 5.12
N LYS A 298 -15.15 9.41 5.95
CA LYS A 298 -16.56 9.57 6.32
C LYS A 298 -16.99 11.01 6.14
N ILE A 299 -18.14 11.22 5.53
CA ILE A 299 -18.75 12.55 5.34
C ILE A 299 -20.00 12.70 6.20
N ILE A 300 -20.21 13.89 6.74
CA ILE A 300 -21.44 14.31 7.41
C ILE A 300 -22.13 15.31 6.50
N VAL A 301 -23.36 15.01 6.10
CA VAL A 301 -24.09 15.76 5.08
C VAL A 301 -25.39 16.35 5.61
N LYS A 302 -25.79 17.48 5.04
CA LYS A 302 -27.08 18.13 5.25
C LYS A 302 -27.78 18.23 3.89
N GLY A 303 -28.67 17.27 3.62
CA GLY A 303 -29.11 17.01 2.24
C GLY A 303 -27.91 16.66 1.37
N ASN A 304 -27.71 17.39 0.27
CA ASN A 304 -26.63 17.13 -0.69
C ASN A 304 -25.35 17.94 -0.43
N GLN A 305 -25.27 18.68 0.68
CA GLN A 305 -24.10 19.48 1.06
C GLN A 305 -23.27 18.76 2.13
N ILE A 306 -21.96 18.68 1.93
CA ILE A 306 -21.01 18.18 2.94
C ILE A 306 -20.77 19.31 3.95
N GLU A 307 -21.01 19.01 5.23
CA GLU A 307 -20.82 19.93 6.35
C GLU A 307 -19.47 19.71 7.04
N ARG A 308 -19.10 18.44 7.23
CA ARG A 308 -17.84 17.96 7.83
C ARG A 308 -17.39 16.65 7.19
N ALA A 309 -16.10 16.36 7.24
CA ALA A 309 -15.59 15.03 6.92
C ALA A 309 -14.44 14.62 7.87
N THR A 310 -14.25 13.31 8.01
CA THR A 310 -13.12 12.71 8.73
C THR A 310 -12.40 11.73 7.82
N LEU A 311 -11.08 11.79 7.80
CA LEU A 311 -10.20 10.92 7.03
C LEU A 311 -9.17 10.28 7.98
N LYS A 312 -8.93 8.98 7.82
CA LYS A 312 -7.92 8.24 8.58
C LYS A 312 -7.12 7.36 7.65
N ILE A 313 -5.78 7.43 7.73
CA ILE A 313 -4.86 6.61 6.93
C ILE A 313 -4.14 5.63 7.85
N LEU A 314 -4.08 4.36 7.45
CA LEU A 314 -3.32 3.33 8.15
C LEU A 314 -1.81 3.54 7.88
N THR A 315 -0.96 3.29 8.88
CA THR A 315 0.50 3.51 8.80
C THR A 315 1.31 2.21 8.69
N ARG A 316 0.62 1.07 8.81
CA ARG A 316 1.18 -0.29 8.72
C ARG A 316 0.35 -1.13 7.76
N PRO A 317 0.91 -2.20 7.18
CA PRO A 317 0.11 -3.23 6.53
C PRO A 317 -0.94 -3.79 7.50
N ILE A 318 -2.09 -4.20 6.97
CA ILE A 318 -3.18 -4.81 7.76
C ILE A 318 -2.80 -6.23 8.22
N LEU A 319 -1.97 -6.92 7.42
CA LEU A 319 -1.77 -8.38 7.48
C LEU A 319 -0.28 -8.78 7.61
N GLU A 320 0.64 -7.81 7.71
CA GLU A 320 2.09 -8.04 7.67
C GLU A 320 2.82 -7.20 8.73
N GLU A 321 3.95 -7.71 9.23
CA GLU A 321 4.87 -6.90 10.04
C GLU A 321 5.65 -5.92 9.15
N GLY A 322 5.45 -4.62 9.36
CA GLY A 322 6.21 -3.62 8.60
C GLY A 322 5.67 -2.19 8.73
N VAL A 323 6.04 -1.40 7.73
CA VAL A 323 5.59 -0.01 7.53
C VAL A 323 5.27 0.15 6.05
N LEU A 324 4.18 0.81 5.71
CA LEU A 324 3.79 1.04 4.32
C LEU A 324 4.90 1.76 3.53
N SER A 325 5.04 1.43 2.25
CA SER A 325 5.84 2.22 1.32
C SER A 325 5.17 3.56 1.02
N ASP A 326 5.96 4.54 0.54
CA ASP A 326 5.43 5.88 0.27
C ASP A 326 4.43 5.88 -0.90
N ASP A 327 4.57 4.97 -1.87
CA ASP A 327 3.62 4.81 -3.00
C ASP A 327 2.28 4.23 -2.55
N GLU A 328 2.29 3.23 -1.66
CA GLU A 328 1.06 2.66 -1.08
C GLU A 328 0.31 3.69 -0.25
N THR A 329 1.03 4.45 0.58
CA THR A 329 0.43 5.56 1.33
C THR A 329 -0.09 6.64 0.39
N LYS A 330 0.63 6.97 -0.70
CA LYS A 330 0.12 7.97 -1.67
C LYS A 330 -1.14 7.47 -2.38
N LYS A 331 -1.23 6.17 -2.73
CA LYS A 331 -2.44 5.57 -3.30
C LYS A 331 -3.63 5.65 -2.33
N ALA A 332 -3.44 5.26 -1.07
CA ALA A 332 -4.47 5.37 -0.03
C ALA A 332 -4.91 6.83 0.20
N CYS A 333 -3.96 7.76 0.32
CA CYS A 333 -4.25 9.19 0.45
C CYS A 333 -5.06 9.74 -0.74
N LEU A 334 -4.71 9.37 -1.98
CA LEU A 334 -5.46 9.78 -3.16
C LEU A 334 -6.89 9.23 -3.14
N HIS A 335 -7.09 7.97 -2.77
CA HIS A 335 -8.43 7.37 -2.69
C HIS A 335 -9.30 8.06 -1.62
N GLU A 336 -8.82 8.12 -0.38
CA GLU A 336 -9.59 8.66 0.75
C GLU A 336 -9.86 10.17 0.61
N VAL A 337 -8.94 10.94 0.00
CA VAL A 337 -9.19 12.35 -0.33
C VAL A 337 -10.32 12.48 -1.36
N GLY A 338 -10.41 11.58 -2.34
CA GLY A 338 -11.51 11.55 -3.29
C GLY A 338 -12.88 11.39 -2.60
N HIS A 339 -12.98 10.45 -1.65
CA HIS A 339 -14.18 10.26 -0.84
C HIS A 339 -14.57 11.53 -0.05
N VAL A 340 -13.67 12.15 0.72
CA VAL A 340 -14.02 13.35 1.51
C VAL A 340 -14.30 14.59 0.65
N LEU A 341 -13.91 14.59 -0.62
CA LEU A 341 -14.31 15.60 -1.62
C LEU A 341 -15.67 15.31 -2.26
N GLY A 342 -16.32 14.18 -1.94
CA GLY A 342 -17.68 13.83 -2.38
C GLY A 342 -17.76 12.73 -3.43
N LEU A 343 -16.65 12.07 -3.79
CA LEU A 343 -16.67 10.90 -4.66
C LEU A 343 -17.06 9.65 -3.84
N GLN A 344 -18.36 9.46 -3.61
CA GLN A 344 -18.87 8.44 -2.68
C GLN A 344 -19.10 7.08 -3.37
N GLY A 345 -18.48 6.02 -2.85
CA GLY A 345 -18.39 4.74 -3.55
C GLY A 345 -17.31 4.73 -4.63
N HIS A 346 -17.35 3.73 -5.52
CA HIS A 346 -16.16 3.31 -6.27
C HIS A 346 -16.32 3.31 -7.79
N SER A 347 -15.20 3.56 -8.49
CA SER A 347 -15.04 3.19 -9.89
C SER A 347 -14.97 1.66 -10.02
N THR A 348 -15.28 1.18 -11.21
CA THR A 348 -15.29 -0.24 -11.59
C THR A 348 -14.16 -0.58 -12.56
N ASN A 349 -13.23 0.36 -12.79
CA ASN A 349 -12.03 0.19 -13.61
C ASN A 349 -10.79 0.32 -12.73
N ASN A 350 -9.96 -0.72 -12.73
CA ASN A 350 -8.74 -0.85 -11.93
C ASN A 350 -7.59 0.12 -12.26
N HIS A 351 -7.73 0.97 -13.27
CA HIS A 351 -6.79 2.05 -13.57
C HIS A 351 -7.19 3.38 -12.92
N ASP A 352 -8.36 3.45 -12.28
CA ASP A 352 -8.84 4.63 -11.56
C ASP A 352 -8.43 4.56 -10.09
N VAL A 353 -8.10 5.71 -9.49
CA VAL A 353 -7.75 5.80 -8.07
C VAL A 353 -8.91 5.34 -7.18
N MET A 354 -10.15 5.65 -7.58
CA MET A 354 -11.36 5.29 -6.83
C MET A 354 -11.81 3.83 -7.02
N PHE A 355 -10.95 2.93 -7.50
CA PHE A 355 -11.27 1.50 -7.61
C PHE A 355 -11.02 0.76 -6.28
N PHE A 356 -11.99 -0.08 -5.90
CA PHE A 356 -12.20 -0.62 -4.55
C PHE A 356 -11.19 -1.68 -4.04
N THR A 357 -9.95 -1.70 -4.54
CA THR A 357 -9.00 -2.81 -4.27
C THR A 357 -7.72 -2.38 -3.60
N VAL A 358 -7.45 -3.08 -2.50
CA VAL A 358 -6.35 -2.86 -1.56
C VAL A 358 -4.96 -3.08 -2.18
N ASP A 359 -4.82 -3.90 -3.24
CA ASP A 359 -3.48 -4.31 -3.72
C ASP A 359 -3.36 -4.59 -5.23
N THR A 360 -3.72 -3.60 -6.05
CA THR A 360 -3.27 -3.54 -7.46
C THR A 360 -1.99 -2.71 -7.57
N ALA A 361 -0.84 -3.39 -7.67
CA ALA A 361 0.48 -2.80 -7.95
C ALA A 361 0.60 -2.18 -9.37
N THR A 362 -0.52 -2.12 -10.09
CA THR A 362 -0.66 -1.63 -11.47
C THR A 362 -1.03 -0.14 -11.53
N VAL A 363 -1.49 0.43 -10.41
CA VAL A 363 -1.88 1.84 -10.29
C VAL A 363 -0.70 2.62 -9.71
N TRP A 364 0.05 3.31 -10.57
CA TRP A 364 0.91 4.40 -10.13
C TRP A 364 0.06 5.42 -9.36
N PRO A 365 0.54 5.99 -8.23
CA PRO A 365 -0.25 6.87 -7.38
C PRO A 365 -0.42 8.26 -8.00
N VAL A 366 -1.24 8.33 -9.05
CA VAL A 366 -1.54 9.49 -9.89
C VAL A 366 -2.98 9.35 -10.39
N LEU A 367 -3.74 10.45 -10.36
CA LEU A 367 -5.12 10.47 -10.85
C LEU A 367 -5.21 10.14 -12.35
N SER A 368 -6.08 9.18 -12.69
CA SER A 368 -6.41 8.75 -14.04
C SER A 368 -7.09 9.86 -14.84
N ARG A 369 -7.28 9.66 -16.16
CA ARG A 369 -8.10 10.57 -16.97
C ARG A 369 -9.55 10.61 -16.48
N ARG A 370 -10.11 9.47 -16.05
CA ARG A 370 -11.50 9.35 -15.60
C ARG A 370 -11.68 9.93 -14.20
N ASP A 371 -10.69 9.78 -13.32
CA ASP A 371 -10.68 10.45 -12.00
C ASP A 371 -10.83 11.98 -12.17
N LYS A 372 -9.99 12.56 -13.04
CA LYS A 372 -9.98 13.99 -13.38
C LYS A 372 -11.30 14.44 -14.01
N ALA A 373 -11.84 13.70 -14.98
CA ALA A 373 -13.12 14.00 -15.60
C ALA A 373 -14.28 13.95 -14.58
N THR A 374 -14.27 12.95 -13.69
CA THR A 374 -15.31 12.73 -12.68
C THR A 374 -15.36 13.88 -11.67
N ILE A 375 -14.22 14.30 -11.11
CA ILE A 375 -14.19 15.42 -10.14
C ILE A 375 -14.55 16.77 -10.79
N VAL A 376 -14.13 17.00 -12.04
CA VAL A 376 -14.53 18.18 -12.82
C VAL A 376 -16.05 18.20 -13.02
N ARG A 377 -16.65 17.04 -13.34
CA ARG A 377 -18.09 16.91 -13.56
C ARG A 377 -18.90 17.11 -12.27
N LEU A 378 -18.44 16.55 -11.15
CA LEU A 378 -19.07 16.72 -9.82
C LEU A 378 -19.13 18.21 -9.41
N TYR A 379 -18.05 18.94 -9.65
CA TYR A 379 -17.92 20.37 -9.31
C TYR A 379 -18.17 21.33 -10.50
N GLN A 380 -18.73 20.88 -11.61
CA GLN A 380 -18.78 21.66 -12.87
C GLN A 380 -19.40 23.06 -12.76
N SER A 381 -20.32 23.28 -11.82
CA SER A 381 -20.97 24.57 -11.57
C SER A 381 -20.13 25.57 -10.76
N TYR A 382 -18.90 25.20 -10.38
CA TYR A 382 -17.99 26.01 -9.57
C TYR A 382 -17.05 26.80 -10.49
N PRO A 383 -16.68 28.03 -10.12
CA PRO A 383 -15.80 28.85 -10.95
C PRO A 383 -14.42 28.20 -11.03
N VAL A 384 -13.89 28.09 -12.25
CA VAL A 384 -12.48 27.81 -12.50
C VAL A 384 -11.66 28.98 -11.93
N ALA A 385 -10.46 28.74 -11.42
CA ALA A 385 -9.54 29.84 -11.14
C ALA A 385 -9.33 30.63 -12.43
N SER A 386 -9.58 31.95 -12.41
CA SER A 386 -9.32 32.77 -13.57
C SER A 386 -7.82 32.71 -13.86
N SER A 387 -7.47 32.16 -15.03
CA SER A 387 -6.11 32.30 -15.54
C SER A 387 -5.89 33.80 -15.72
N LYS A 388 -5.17 34.43 -14.77
CA LYS A 388 -4.50 35.70 -15.07
C LYS A 388 -3.60 35.38 -16.25
N SER A 389 -4.01 35.84 -17.42
CA SER A 389 -3.25 35.74 -18.65
C SER A 389 -1.82 36.17 -18.34
N ILE A 390 -0.91 35.19 -18.27
CA ILE A 390 0.52 35.46 -18.39
C ILE A 390 0.65 35.93 -19.83
N ALA A 391 0.58 37.25 -20.02
CA ALA A 391 0.77 37.85 -21.33
C ALA A 391 2.13 37.35 -21.85
N PRO A 392 2.20 36.88 -23.10
CA PRO A 392 3.46 36.41 -23.65
C PRO A 392 4.51 37.53 -23.47
N PRO A 393 5.76 37.20 -23.11
CA PRO A 393 6.79 38.19 -22.88
C PRO A 393 6.88 39.09 -24.11
N LYS A 394 6.79 40.42 -23.90
CA LYS A 394 6.78 41.39 -24.99
C LYS A 394 7.98 41.13 -25.91
N PRO A 395 7.80 41.08 -27.24
CA PRO A 395 8.93 40.90 -28.15
C PRO A 395 9.92 42.04 -27.93
N ASN A 396 11.19 41.68 -27.73
CA ASN A 396 12.26 42.64 -27.46
C ASN A 396 12.40 43.64 -28.62
N SER A 397 12.23 44.92 -28.30
CA SER A 397 12.69 46.04 -29.14
C SER A 397 14.24 46.07 -29.18
N PRO A 398 14.84 46.73 -30.19
CA PRO A 398 15.71 46.00 -31.12
C PRO A 398 17.18 45.86 -30.71
N VAL A 399 17.83 44.91 -31.39
CA VAL A 399 19.26 44.62 -31.36
C VAL A 399 20.10 45.88 -31.58
N ILE A 400 20.87 46.29 -30.57
CA ILE A 400 22.03 47.17 -30.77
C ILE A 400 23.24 46.28 -31.08
N ASN A 401 23.56 46.16 -32.36
CA ASN A 401 24.81 45.56 -32.82
C ASN A 401 25.97 46.55 -32.57
N ALA A 402 26.86 46.23 -31.64
CA ALA A 402 28.08 46.99 -31.39
C ALA A 402 29.30 46.07 -31.25
N THR A 403 29.66 45.38 -32.33
CA THR A 403 30.97 44.73 -32.45
C THR A 403 32.10 45.76 -32.41
N ARG A 404 32.95 45.72 -31.39
CA ARG A 404 34.34 46.22 -31.50
C ARG A 404 35.28 45.40 -30.62
N ARG A 405 36.26 44.76 -31.28
CA ARG A 405 37.38 44.04 -30.64
C ARG A 405 38.30 45.03 -29.89
N PRO A 406 38.99 44.59 -28.83
CA PRO A 406 40.05 45.38 -28.23
C PRO A 406 41.29 45.42 -29.15
N GLN A 407 41.84 46.61 -29.37
CA GLN A 407 43.23 46.78 -29.83
C GLN A 407 44.04 47.36 -28.68
N ALA A 408 45.00 46.58 -28.19
CA ALA A 408 46.08 47.08 -27.34
C ALA A 408 47.38 47.11 -28.16
N LYS A 409 47.97 48.30 -28.32
CA LYS A 409 49.39 48.42 -28.67
C LYS A 409 50.07 49.51 -27.84
N ALA A 410 51.22 49.09 -27.32
CA ALA A 410 52.14 49.68 -26.36
C ALA A 410 52.54 51.17 -26.50
N GLN A 411 52.82 51.75 -25.33
CA GLN A 411 53.97 52.62 -24.97
C GLN A 411 54.14 54.00 -25.66
N ARG A 412 54.08 55.07 -24.85
CA ARG A 412 55.27 55.84 -24.37
C ARG A 412 54.88 57.14 -23.64
N ARG A 413 55.10 57.20 -22.32
CA ARG A 413 56.01 58.15 -21.67
C ARG A 413 56.20 57.78 -20.20
#